data_AF-A0A381VB95-F1
#
_entry.id   AF-A0A381VB95-F1
#
_cell.length_a   1.000
_cell.length_b   1.000
_cell.length_c   1.000
_cell.angle_alpha   90.00
_cell.angle_beta   90.00
_cell.angle_gamma   90.00
#
_symmetry.space_group_name_H-M   'P 1'
#
loop_
_entity.id
_entity.type
_entity.pdbx_description
1 polymer ?
#
loop_
_entity_poly.entity_id
_entity_poly.type
_entity_poly.pdbx_seq_one_letter_code
_entity_poly.pdbx_strand_id
1 'polypeptide(L)' 'MEHCFNKLQAPVARLGFSPTPCPTTRPLENKFYSNAVDIIRLVEKILNLKPADLAKEEFYSYENKFKGPF' A
#
# COMPACT_ATOMS: atom_id res chain seq x y z
N MET A 1 11.12 -21.18 2.59
CA MET A 1 9.70 -20.85 2.81
C MET A 1 8.82 -22.10 2.97
N GLU A 2 9.37 -23.27 3.32
CA GLU A 2 8.59 -24.52 3.28
C GLU A 2 8.10 -25.01 4.66
N HIS A 3 8.74 -24.60 5.77
CA HIS A 3 8.45 -25.15 7.11
C HIS A 3 7.26 -24.52 7.84
N CYS A 4 6.65 -23.46 7.29
CA CYS A 4 5.55 -22.73 7.95
C CYS A 4 4.23 -22.77 7.17
N PHE A 5 4.18 -23.46 6.02
CA PHE A 5 2.99 -23.48 5.16
C PHE A 5 1.75 -24.00 5.90
N ASN A 6 1.93 -25.05 6.71
CA ASN A 6 0.85 -25.65 7.52
C ASN A 6 0.36 -24.77 8.68
N LYS A 7 1.05 -23.65 8.97
CA LYS A 7 0.68 -22.71 10.05
C LYS A 7 -0.05 -21.46 9.52
N LEU A 8 -0.22 -21.33 8.21
CA LEU A 8 -0.87 -20.17 7.61
C LEU A 8 -2.38 -20.23 7.86
N GLN A 9 -2.93 -19.19 8.47
CA GLN A 9 -4.38 -19.05 8.68
C GLN A 9 -5.11 -18.52 7.43
N ALA A 10 -4.36 -17.93 6.50
CA ALA A 10 -4.87 -17.34 5.27
C ALA A 10 -3.82 -17.48 4.15
N PRO A 11 -4.23 -17.46 2.87
CA PRO A 11 -3.31 -17.51 1.75
C PRO A 11 -2.38 -16.29 1.76
N VAL A 12 -1.12 -16.51 1.38
CA VAL A 12 -0.14 -15.42 1.21
C VAL A 12 -0.56 -14.54 0.04
N ALA A 13 -0.65 -13.24 0.27
CA ALA A 13 -0.86 -12.26 -0.78
C ALA A 13 0.44 -11.50 -1.08
N ARG A 14 0.61 -11.09 -2.34
CA ARG A 14 1.72 -10.24 -2.78
C ARG A 14 1.19 -8.84 -3.06
N LEU A 15 1.87 -7.86 -2.50
CA LEU A 15 1.68 -6.46 -2.82
C LEU A 15 2.97 -5.97 -3.50
N GLY A 16 2.82 -5.33 -4.65
CA GLY A 16 3.94 -4.89 -5.46
C GLY A 16 3.49 -3.83 -6.45
N PHE A 17 4.40 -3.43 -7.34
CA PHE A 17 4.14 -2.34 -8.25
C PHE A 17 3.10 -2.71 -9.30
N SER A 18 2.39 -1.69 -9.79
CA SER A 18 1.52 -1.82 -10.95
C SER A 18 2.30 -2.44 -12.13
N PRO A 19 1.70 -3.37 -12.91
CA PRO A 19 2.33 -4.00 -14.07
C PRO A 19 2.38 -3.06 -15.28
N THR A 20 2.96 -1.88 -15.08
CA THR A 20 3.10 -0.79 -16.06
C THR A 20 4.55 -0.29 -16.05
N PRO A 21 4.99 0.49 -17.04
CA PRO A 21 6.28 1.17 -16.98
C PRO A 21 6.41 2.07 -15.74
N CYS A 22 7.65 2.25 -15.27
CA CYS A 22 7.93 3.14 -14.15
C CYS A 22 7.53 4.59 -14.51
N PRO A 23 6.71 5.26 -13.69
CA PRO A 23 6.29 6.62 -13.95
C PRO A 23 7.35 7.64 -13.56
N THR A 24 7.17 8.87 -14.05
CA THR A 24 8.05 10.01 -13.74
C THR A 24 7.33 11.16 -13.01
N THR A 25 6.01 11.10 -12.86
CA THR A 25 5.21 12.15 -12.22
C THR A 25 4.53 11.64 -10.97
N ARG A 26 4.44 12.49 -9.93
CA ARG A 26 3.86 12.13 -8.63
C ARG A 26 2.46 11.50 -8.69
N PRO A 27 1.50 12.02 -9.46
CA PRO A 27 0.17 11.41 -9.54
C PRO A 27 0.19 9.98 -10.11
N LEU A 28 1.17 9.68 -10.97
CA LEU A 28 1.36 8.34 -11.53
C LEU A 28 2.16 7.45 -10.56
N GLU A 29 3.15 8.00 -9.87
CA GLU A 29 3.89 7.29 -8.81
C GLU A 29 2.96 6.81 -7.70
N ASN A 30 2.00 7.64 -7.26
CA ASN A 30 1.01 7.28 -6.23
C ASN A 30 0.11 6.10 -6.63
N LYS A 31 -0.02 5.83 -7.94
CA LYS A 31 -0.77 4.68 -8.49
C LYS A 31 0.13 3.49 -8.79
N PHE A 32 1.43 3.74 -9.02
CA PHE A 32 2.40 2.73 -9.38
C PHE A 32 2.99 2.02 -8.18
N TYR A 33 3.39 2.78 -7.16
CA TYR A 33 3.92 2.26 -5.91
C TYR A 33 2.78 1.95 -4.95
N SER A 34 2.86 0.80 -4.28
CA SER A 34 1.94 0.46 -3.21
C SER A 34 2.14 1.43 -2.04
N ASN A 35 1.04 1.99 -1.55
CA ASN A 35 1.02 2.93 -0.44
C ASN A 35 0.40 2.29 0.83
N ALA A 36 0.32 3.05 1.91
CA ALA A 36 -0.23 2.59 3.18
C ALA A 36 -1.70 2.12 3.05
N VAL A 37 -2.50 2.78 2.22
CA VAL A 37 -3.91 2.40 1.98
C VAL A 37 -3.97 1.02 1.33
N ASP A 38 -3.12 0.74 0.34
CA ASP A 38 -3.09 -0.57 -0.33
C ASP A 38 -2.76 -1.71 0.65
N ILE A 39 -1.83 -1.46 1.58
CA ILE A 39 -1.48 -2.41 2.65
C ILE A 39 -2.68 -2.64 3.57
N ILE A 40 -3.32 -1.57 4.04
CA ILE A 40 -4.49 -1.65 4.92
C ILE A 40 -5.60 -2.47 4.25
N ARG A 41 -5.96 -2.14 3.00
CA ARG A 41 -7.02 -2.86 2.27
C ARG A 41 -6.67 -4.33 2.05
N LEU A 42 -5.39 -4.64 1.80
CA LEU A 42 -4.96 -6.02 1.65
C LEU A 42 -5.08 -6.82 2.95
N VAL A 43 -4.65 -6.23 4.07
CA VAL A 43 -4.75 -6.86 5.40
C VAL A 43 -6.21 -7.04 5.82
N GLU A 44 -7.05 -6.03 5.60
CA GLU A 44 -8.50 -6.11 5.83
C GLU A 44 -9.12 -7.29 5.09
N LYS A 45 -8.74 -7.50 3.82
CA LYS A 45 -9.19 -8.63 3.01
C LYS A 45 -8.68 -9.97 3.55
N ILE A 46 -7.41 -10.05 3.93
CA ILE A 46 -6.80 -11.29 4.47
C ILE A 46 -7.46 -11.71 5.79
N LEU A 47 -7.77 -10.74 6.64
CA LEU A 47 -8.33 -10.97 7.97
C LEU A 47 -9.87 -10.92 8.00
N ASN A 48 -10.51 -10.73 6.83
CA ASN A 48 -11.97 -10.56 6.70
C ASN A 48 -12.54 -9.48 7.65
N LEU A 49 -11.85 -8.34 7.75
CA LEU A 49 -12.24 -7.20 8.56
C LEU A 49 -13.10 -6.23 7.76
N LYS A 50 -13.89 -5.43 8.46
CA LYS A 50 -14.60 -4.30 7.84
C LYS A 50 -13.61 -3.21 7.45
N PRO A 51 -13.80 -2.54 6.31
CA PRO A 51 -12.97 -1.41 5.92
C PRO A 51 -12.93 -0.33 7.00
N ALA A 52 -11.73 0.02 7.45
CA ALA A 52 -11.50 1.16 8.31
C ALA A 52 -11.75 2.46 7.53
N ASP A 53 -12.31 3.45 8.24
CA ASP A 53 -12.39 4.82 7.75
C ASP A 53 -11.01 5.47 7.83
N LEU A 54 -10.48 5.88 6.68
CA LEU A 54 -9.15 6.49 6.55
C LEU A 54 -9.25 7.98 6.21
N ALA A 55 -10.45 8.57 6.21
CA ALA A 55 -10.66 9.96 5.76
C ALA A 55 -9.90 11.01 6.60
N LYS A 56 -9.50 10.66 7.84
CA LYS A 56 -8.79 11.54 8.77
C LYS A 56 -7.28 11.25 8.85
N GLU A 57 -6.79 10.26 8.12
CA GLU A 57 -5.38 9.85 8.19
C GLU A 57 -4.56 10.59 7.13
N GLU A 58 -3.50 11.28 7.56
CA GLU A 58 -2.54 11.91 6.66
C GLU A 58 -1.31 11.02 6.45
N PHE A 59 -1.29 10.29 5.33
CA PHE A 59 -0.19 9.38 5.00
C PHE A 59 1.03 10.08 4.37
N TYR A 60 0.89 11.31 3.87
CA TYR A 60 1.92 12.04 3.10
C TYR A 60 2.46 13.27 3.85
N SER A 61 2.73 13.13 5.15
CA SER A 61 3.02 14.26 6.05
C SER A 61 4.34 15.00 5.78
N TYR A 62 5.32 14.37 5.10
CA TYR A 62 6.61 14.99 4.81
C TYR A 62 6.66 15.73 3.47
N GLU A 63 5.90 15.26 2.49
CA GLU A 63 5.89 15.83 1.14
C GLU A 63 5.35 17.27 1.13
N ASN A 64 4.33 17.54 1.95
CA ASN A 64 3.78 18.88 2.15
C ASN A 64 4.74 19.86 2.85
N LYS A 65 5.83 19.36 3.45
CA LYS A 65 6.85 20.18 4.12
C LYS A 65 7.98 20.59 3.16
N PHE A 66 8.19 19.86 2.08
CA PHE A 66 9.24 20.16 1.11
C PHE A 66 8.78 21.26 0.14
N LYS A 67 9.18 22.50 0.44
CA LYS A 67 8.97 23.67 -0.42
C LYS A 67 10.27 24.04 -1.17
N GLY A 68 10.82 23.09 -1.94
CA GLY A 68 12.05 23.30 -2.72
C GLY A 68 12.00 24.56 -3.62
N PRO A 69 13.07 24.93 -4.34
CA PRO A 69 13.23 26.24 -4.99
C PRO A 69 12.28 26.53 -6.19
N PHE A 70 11.24 25.72 -6.38
CA PHE A 70 10.17 25.94 -7.35
C PHE A 70 8.83 26.07 -6.59
#